data_AF-A0A8S4G272-F1
#
_entry.id   AF-A0A8S4G272-F1
#
_cell.length_a   1.000
_cell.length_b   1.000
_cell.length_c   1.000
_cell.angle_alpha   90.00
_cell.angle_beta   90.00
_cell.angle_gamma   90.00
#
_symmetry.space_group_name_H-M   'P 1'
#
loop_
_entity.id
_entity.type
_entity.pdbx_description
1 polymer ?
#
loop_
_entity_poly.entity_id
_entity_poly.type
_entity_poly.pdbx_seq_one_letter_code
_entity_poly.pdbx_strand_id
1 'polypeptide(L)'
;MDEDIKSNLKLVVESSMLRKLSKSVEESDTHYEFTIRQQHLSTNISALQELFKTVDLKDNSNLSNDILSSLILLSKELQSKGEWNTEESMNFSMSLNTGFESLYLISIDDILKSVITPFPTQTLFDLCLAKLHSKLTIQDFKHYPSLVEVYCLLIENLANYKVKVTPSAILPISLLLIDDYNKAYKLKGLKCCQTILKAQAQKDFLNGNYHEVIYISLGNALREKDLAVTKLLLECFMEFMRILPATEKVDTMDNIFLKVLEEMATEANFDRKLAYFAFLQKFIPIHGINCVKRKRRLFAIIVENIDMCTNQPIRKVMLDDTLKVIYHNNIIILIG
;
A
#
# COMPACT_ATOMS: atom_id res chain seq x y z
N MET A 1 28.70 0.26 -29.70
CA MET A 1 27.51 0.24 -30.58
C MET A 1 26.29 -0.29 -29.85
N ASP A 2 26.22 -1.57 -29.44
CA ASP A 2 25.03 -2.09 -28.70
C ASP A 2 24.80 -1.39 -27.34
N GLU A 3 25.86 -1.21 -26.55
CA GLU A 3 25.84 -0.43 -25.29
C GLU A 3 25.42 1.04 -25.49
N ASP A 4 25.83 1.68 -26.59
CA ASP A 4 25.47 3.07 -26.89
C ASP A 4 23.97 3.18 -27.23
N ILE A 5 23.44 2.21 -27.98
CA ILE A 5 22.01 2.14 -28.32
C ILE A 5 21.18 1.85 -27.06
N LYS A 6 21.62 0.92 -26.19
CA LYS A 6 21.00 0.67 -24.88
C LYS A 6 21.01 1.91 -23.99
N SER A 7 22.13 2.63 -23.96
CA SER A 7 22.25 3.88 -23.21
C SER A 7 21.28 4.96 -23.74
N ASN A 8 21.14 5.07 -25.06
CA ASN A 8 20.16 5.95 -25.67
C ASN A 8 18.72 5.53 -25.33
N LEU A 9 18.40 4.23 -25.42
CA LEU A 9 17.09 3.69 -25.03
C LEU A 9 16.76 4.02 -23.57
N LYS A 10 17.73 3.86 -22.66
CA LYS A 10 17.57 4.25 -21.25
C LYS A 10 17.20 5.72 -21.12
N LEU A 11 17.94 6.62 -21.78
CA LEU A 11 17.66 8.06 -21.72
C LEU A 11 16.27 8.40 -22.25
N VAL A 12 15.85 7.77 -23.35
CA VAL A 12 14.53 7.97 -23.93
C VAL A 12 13.44 7.53 -22.94
N VAL A 13 13.56 6.33 -22.35
CA VAL A 13 12.62 5.83 -21.33
C VAL A 13 12.55 6.76 -20.11
N GLU A 14 13.70 7.15 -19.56
CA GLU A 14 13.76 8.01 -18.38
C GLU A 14 13.22 9.43 -18.66
N SER A 15 13.43 9.95 -19.87
CA SER A 15 12.91 11.26 -20.28
C SER A 15 11.38 11.27 -20.47
N SER A 16 10.79 10.10 -20.74
CA SER A 16 9.34 9.88 -20.86
C SER A 16 8.63 9.71 -19.51
N MET A 17 9.37 9.46 -18.43
CA MET A 17 8.80 9.40 -17.08
C MET A 17 8.51 10.81 -16.54
N LEU A 18 7.53 10.91 -15.63
CA LEU A 18 7.26 12.15 -14.93
C LEU A 18 8.47 12.52 -14.05
N ARG A 19 8.94 13.76 -14.22
CA ARG A 19 10.04 14.31 -13.44
C ARG A 19 9.55 14.76 -12.06
N LYS A 20 10.51 15.01 -11.16
CA LYS A 20 10.21 15.64 -9.87
C LYS A 20 9.50 16.96 -10.13
N LEU A 21 8.36 17.15 -9.47
CA LEU A 21 7.65 18.42 -9.53
C LEU A 21 8.43 19.48 -8.76
N SER A 22 8.45 20.71 -9.28
CA SER A 22 9.06 21.87 -8.63
C SER A 22 8.30 22.33 -7.38
N LYS A 23 6.99 22.10 -7.36
CA LYS A 23 6.10 22.27 -6.21
C LYS A 23 5.40 20.95 -5.95
N SER A 24 5.03 20.68 -4.70
CA SER A 24 4.24 19.48 -4.41
C SER A 24 2.88 19.56 -5.11
N VAL A 25 2.28 18.40 -5.37
CA VAL A 25 0.97 18.30 -6.04
C VAL A 25 -0.17 18.96 -5.22
N GLU A 26 0.07 19.25 -3.95
CA GLU A 26 -0.89 19.93 -3.06
C GLU A 26 -0.76 21.45 -3.11
N GLU A 27 0.39 21.98 -3.56
CA GLU A 27 0.71 23.41 -3.53
C GLU A 27 0.36 24.14 -4.84
N SER A 28 -0.04 23.41 -5.88
CA SER A 28 -0.33 23.99 -7.19
C SER A 28 -1.34 23.14 -7.97
N ASP A 29 -2.35 23.79 -8.54
CA ASP A 29 -3.29 23.15 -9.48
C ASP A 29 -2.71 23.05 -10.90
N THR A 30 -1.52 23.62 -11.12
CA THR A 30 -0.84 23.62 -12.43
C THR A 30 0.61 23.19 -12.29
N HIS A 31 1.02 22.25 -13.14
CA HIS A 31 2.38 21.73 -13.19
C HIS A 31 2.85 21.67 -14.64
N TYR A 32 3.80 22.54 -14.99
CA TYR A 32 4.36 22.58 -16.35
C TYR A 32 5.11 21.29 -16.69
N GLU A 33 5.56 20.55 -15.66
CA GLU A 33 6.19 19.24 -15.79
C GLU A 33 5.27 18.20 -16.45
N PHE A 34 3.95 18.32 -16.27
CA PHE A 34 2.96 17.46 -16.94
C PHE A 34 2.97 17.72 -18.46
N THR A 35 2.99 19.00 -18.87
CA THR A 35 3.07 19.39 -20.28
C THR A 35 4.38 18.96 -20.93
N ILE A 36 5.52 19.13 -20.23
CA ILE A 36 6.83 18.68 -20.72
C ILE A 36 6.83 17.16 -20.93
N ARG A 37 6.29 16.40 -19.97
CA ARG A 37 6.17 14.94 -20.09
C ARG A 37 5.35 14.57 -21.32
N GLN A 38 4.22 15.23 -21.56
CA GLN A 38 3.37 14.95 -22.72
C GLN A 38 4.12 15.20 -24.04
N GLN A 39 4.87 16.30 -24.15
CA GLN A 39 5.71 16.58 -25.32
C GLN A 39 6.79 15.50 -25.54
N HIS A 40 7.43 15.04 -24.48
CA HIS A 40 8.41 13.95 -24.57
C HIS A 40 7.76 12.63 -24.99
N LEU A 41 6.59 12.27 -24.45
CA LEU A 41 5.88 11.06 -24.86
C LEU A 41 5.57 11.08 -26.37
N SER A 42 5.03 12.20 -26.87
CA SER A 42 4.70 12.35 -28.30
C SER A 42 5.93 12.31 -29.20
N THR A 43 7.07 12.85 -28.75
CA THR A 43 8.32 12.87 -29.52
C THR A 43 9.03 11.51 -29.49
N ASN A 44 8.99 10.81 -28.35
CA ASN A 44 9.78 9.62 -28.11
C ASN A 44 9.12 8.33 -28.61
N ILE A 45 7.82 8.33 -28.94
CA ILE A 45 7.10 7.10 -29.32
C ILE A 45 7.75 6.38 -30.51
N SER A 46 8.08 7.13 -31.57
CA SER A 46 8.74 6.59 -32.76
C SER A 46 10.16 6.13 -32.46
N ALA A 47 10.90 6.90 -31.66
CA ALA A 47 12.26 6.56 -31.27
C ALA A 47 12.31 5.26 -30.43
N LEU A 48 11.39 5.08 -29.49
CA LEU A 48 11.29 3.85 -28.69
C LEU A 48 10.99 2.63 -29.57
N GLN A 49 10.05 2.77 -30.51
CA GLN A 49 9.70 1.68 -31.43
C GLN A 49 10.88 1.29 -32.34
N GLU A 50 11.69 2.24 -32.76
CA GLU A 50 12.90 1.98 -33.56
C GLU A 50 14.01 1.34 -32.71
N LEU A 51 14.27 1.89 -31.53
CA LEU A 51 15.30 1.38 -30.61
C LEU A 51 14.97 -0.04 -30.15
N PHE A 52 13.71 -0.37 -29.90
CA PHE A 52 13.34 -1.74 -29.54
C PHE A 52 13.62 -2.77 -30.63
N LYS A 53 13.57 -2.40 -31.92
CA LYS A 53 13.92 -3.31 -33.02
C LYS A 53 15.42 -3.62 -33.10
N THR A 54 16.25 -2.79 -32.47
CA THR A 54 17.71 -2.84 -32.61
C THR A 54 18.42 -3.33 -31.36
N VAL A 55 17.73 -3.35 -30.21
CA VAL A 55 18.29 -3.72 -28.91
C VAL A 55 17.74 -5.07 -28.44
N ASP A 56 18.64 -5.98 -28.05
CA ASP A 56 18.27 -7.17 -27.29
C ASP A 56 18.39 -6.93 -25.77
N LEU A 57 17.24 -6.95 -25.08
CA LEU A 57 17.15 -6.82 -23.62
C LEU A 57 17.17 -8.18 -22.89
N LYS A 58 17.26 -9.32 -23.60
CA LYS A 58 17.31 -10.67 -23.00
C LYS A 58 18.70 -11.07 -22.50
N ASP A 59 19.71 -10.26 -22.77
CA ASP A 59 21.11 -10.52 -22.40
C ASP A 59 21.35 -10.52 -20.88
N ASN A 60 20.36 -10.09 -20.09
CA ASN A 60 20.39 -9.99 -18.62
C ASN A 60 21.55 -9.14 -18.08
N SER A 61 22.09 -8.22 -18.89
CA SER A 61 23.10 -7.27 -18.44
C SER A 61 22.50 -6.30 -17.42
N ASN A 62 23.36 -5.68 -16.60
CA ASN A 62 22.92 -4.67 -15.64
C ASN A 62 22.18 -3.51 -16.32
N LEU A 63 22.65 -3.10 -17.51
CA LEU A 63 22.03 -2.04 -18.29
C LEU A 63 20.65 -2.46 -18.82
N SER A 64 20.51 -3.68 -19.36
CA SER A 64 19.21 -4.19 -19.81
C SER A 64 18.21 -4.32 -18.68
N ASN A 65 18.61 -4.82 -17.51
CA ASN A 65 17.74 -4.93 -16.34
C ASN A 65 17.31 -3.54 -15.81
N ASP A 66 18.22 -2.56 -15.87
CA ASP A 66 17.93 -1.18 -15.50
C ASP A 66 16.92 -0.53 -16.47
N ILE A 67 17.07 -0.76 -17.77
CA ILE A 67 16.11 -0.32 -18.80
C ILE A 67 14.76 -1.00 -18.59
N LEU A 68 14.72 -2.32 -18.42
CA LEU A 68 13.50 -3.09 -18.22
C LEU A 68 12.74 -2.65 -16.96
N SER A 69 13.43 -2.43 -15.85
CA SER A 69 12.79 -1.91 -14.63
C SER A 69 12.25 -0.49 -14.83
N SER A 70 12.97 0.39 -15.51
CA SER A 70 12.45 1.72 -15.88
C SER A 70 11.23 1.64 -16.81
N LEU A 71 11.21 0.68 -17.76
CA LEU A 71 10.07 0.44 -18.64
C LEU A 71 8.84 -0.07 -17.88
N ILE A 72 9.03 -0.97 -16.91
CA ILE A 72 7.95 -1.44 -16.03
C ILE A 72 7.37 -0.25 -15.26
N LEU A 73 8.23 0.59 -14.65
CA LEU A 73 7.78 1.77 -13.92
C LEU A 73 7.05 2.76 -14.83
N LEU A 74 7.58 3.05 -16.03
CA LEU A 74 6.93 3.92 -17.01
C LEU A 74 5.56 3.36 -17.44
N SER A 75 5.48 2.07 -17.73
CA SER A 75 4.21 1.42 -18.11
C SER A 75 3.16 1.56 -17.01
N LYS A 76 3.53 1.29 -15.75
CA LYS A 76 2.64 1.52 -14.60
C LYS A 76 2.31 2.99 -14.39
N GLU A 77 3.25 3.89 -14.65
CA GLU A 77 3.03 5.32 -14.56
C GLU A 77 1.97 5.77 -15.56
N LEU A 78 2.02 5.28 -16.80
CA LEU A 78 1.04 5.59 -17.84
C LEU A 78 -0.35 4.97 -17.59
N GLN A 79 -0.43 3.91 -16.78
CA GLN A 79 -1.69 3.28 -16.36
C GLN A 79 -2.27 3.90 -15.07
N SER A 80 -1.47 4.67 -14.34
CA SER A 80 -1.88 5.29 -13.08
C SER A 80 -2.98 6.32 -13.26
N LYS A 81 -3.79 6.51 -12.22
CA LYS A 81 -4.78 7.59 -12.19
C LYS A 81 -4.10 8.87 -11.72
N GLY A 82 -4.30 9.96 -12.43
CA GLY A 82 -3.79 11.27 -12.04
C GLY A 82 -3.84 12.26 -13.19
N GLU A 83 -3.71 13.54 -12.86
CA GLU A 83 -3.78 14.66 -13.82
C GLU A 83 -2.59 14.68 -14.80
N TRP A 84 -1.51 13.95 -14.47
CA TRP A 84 -0.35 13.78 -15.34
C TRP A 84 -0.56 12.80 -16.50
N ASN A 85 -1.70 12.10 -16.56
CA ASN A 85 -2.04 11.19 -17.65
C ASN A 85 -3.23 11.70 -18.45
N THR A 86 -3.12 11.63 -19.77
CA THR A 86 -4.13 12.02 -20.74
C THR A 86 -4.51 10.82 -21.63
N GLU A 87 -5.48 11.01 -22.52
CA GLU A 87 -5.80 10.02 -23.57
C GLU A 87 -4.58 9.72 -24.46
N GLU A 88 -3.72 10.72 -24.72
CA GLU A 88 -2.47 10.53 -25.45
C GLU A 88 -1.49 9.64 -24.67
N SER A 89 -1.38 9.80 -23.35
CA SER A 89 -0.56 8.92 -22.50
C SER A 89 -1.04 7.46 -22.56
N MET A 90 -2.36 7.26 -22.65
CA MET A 90 -2.97 5.93 -22.79
C MET A 90 -2.66 5.31 -24.16
N ASN A 91 -2.76 6.09 -25.24
CA ASN A 91 -2.39 5.64 -26.60
C ASN A 91 -0.90 5.30 -26.70
N PHE A 92 -0.04 6.08 -26.04
CA PHE A 92 1.39 5.77 -25.92
C PHE A 92 1.62 4.45 -25.19
N SER A 93 0.93 4.22 -24.06
CA SER A 93 1.03 2.97 -23.30
C SER A 93 0.66 1.74 -24.14
N MET A 94 -0.45 1.80 -24.90
CA MET A 94 -0.85 0.73 -25.81
C MET A 94 0.20 0.47 -26.90
N SER A 95 0.72 1.54 -27.50
CA SER A 95 1.73 1.45 -28.56
C SER A 95 3.05 0.88 -28.03
N LEU A 96 3.46 1.27 -26.83
CA LEU A 96 4.65 0.78 -26.14
C LEU A 96 4.54 -0.72 -25.87
N ASN A 97 3.42 -1.16 -25.27
CA ASN A 97 3.16 -2.57 -25.00
C ASN A 97 3.11 -3.39 -26.29
N THR A 98 2.43 -2.92 -27.34
CA THR A 98 2.34 -3.62 -28.63
C THR A 98 3.72 -3.79 -29.26
N GLY A 99 4.55 -2.74 -29.26
CA GLY A 99 5.92 -2.80 -29.77
C GLY A 99 6.77 -3.81 -29.00
N PHE A 100 6.71 -3.76 -27.67
CA PHE A 100 7.45 -4.69 -26.82
C PHE A 100 6.99 -6.14 -27.00
N GLU A 101 5.68 -6.39 -27.00
CA GLU A 101 5.10 -7.73 -27.17
C GLU A 101 5.44 -8.34 -28.53
N SER A 102 5.48 -7.54 -29.60
CA SER A 102 5.87 -8.03 -30.93
C SER A 102 7.30 -8.60 -31.00
N LEU A 103 8.18 -8.17 -30.10
CA LEU A 103 9.59 -8.58 -30.06
C LEU A 103 9.86 -9.68 -29.03
N TYR A 104 9.19 -9.58 -27.88
CA TYR A 104 9.46 -10.43 -26.72
C TYR A 104 8.40 -11.50 -26.49
N LEU A 105 7.28 -11.46 -27.23
CA LEU A 105 6.11 -12.33 -27.09
C LEU A 105 5.49 -12.31 -25.69
N ILE A 106 5.69 -11.20 -24.97
CA ILE A 106 5.15 -10.92 -23.65
C ILE A 106 4.93 -9.41 -23.51
N SER A 107 3.82 -8.99 -22.90
CA SER A 107 3.56 -7.58 -22.60
C SER A 107 4.45 -7.08 -21.46
N ILE A 108 4.72 -5.77 -21.37
CA ILE A 108 5.49 -5.18 -20.26
C ILE A 108 4.79 -5.46 -18.92
N ASP A 109 3.45 -5.46 -18.92
CA ASP A 109 2.63 -5.67 -17.75
C ASP A 109 2.68 -7.08 -17.18
N ASP A 110 3.10 -8.05 -18.00
CA ASP A 110 3.13 -9.47 -17.63
C ASP A 110 4.53 -9.97 -17.30
N ILE A 111 5.58 -9.15 -17.50
CA ILE A 111 6.97 -9.49 -17.15
C ILE A 111 7.09 -9.98 -15.70
N LEU A 112 6.39 -9.33 -14.77
CA LEU A 112 6.44 -9.68 -13.35
C LEU A 112 5.49 -10.82 -12.96
N LYS A 113 4.51 -11.14 -13.80
CA LYS A 113 3.45 -12.15 -13.54
C LYS A 113 3.80 -13.52 -14.11
N SER A 114 4.53 -13.57 -15.21
CA SER A 114 4.83 -14.81 -15.93
C SER A 114 5.98 -15.58 -15.28
N VAL A 115 5.81 -16.90 -15.17
CA VAL A 115 6.91 -17.83 -14.83
C VAL A 115 7.76 -18.14 -16.07
N ILE A 116 7.16 -18.03 -17.25
CA ILE A 116 7.79 -18.32 -18.54
C ILE A 116 8.05 -16.98 -19.20
N THR A 117 9.09 -16.30 -18.74
CA THR A 117 9.56 -15.03 -19.29
C THR A 117 11.07 -15.12 -19.48
N PRO A 118 11.64 -14.53 -20.55
CA PRO A 118 13.09 -14.52 -20.75
C PRO A 118 13.82 -13.59 -19.76
N PHE A 119 13.09 -12.86 -18.93
CA PHE A 119 13.61 -11.81 -18.05
C PHE A 119 13.71 -12.25 -16.58
N PRO A 120 14.63 -11.68 -15.79
CA PRO A 120 14.85 -12.08 -14.41
C PRO A 120 13.84 -11.38 -13.47
N THR A 121 12.63 -11.92 -13.39
CA THR A 121 11.47 -11.33 -12.67
C THR A 121 11.79 -10.82 -11.26
N GLN A 122 12.53 -11.60 -10.45
CA GLN A 122 12.93 -11.17 -9.10
C GLN A 122 13.82 -9.92 -9.15
N THR A 123 14.89 -9.95 -9.94
CA THR A 123 15.83 -8.84 -10.10
C THR A 123 15.12 -7.58 -10.58
N LEU A 124 14.20 -7.71 -11.55
CA LEU A 124 13.45 -6.57 -12.07
C LEU A 124 12.53 -5.95 -11.01
N PHE A 125 11.85 -6.77 -10.22
CA PHE A 125 11.01 -6.29 -9.12
C PHE A 125 11.84 -5.56 -8.05
N ASP A 126 12.97 -6.13 -7.67
CA ASP A 126 13.88 -5.53 -6.69
C ASP A 126 14.45 -4.19 -7.19
N LEU A 127 14.79 -4.09 -8.48
CA LEU A 127 15.22 -2.83 -9.11
C LEU A 127 14.11 -1.79 -9.18
N CYS A 128 12.87 -2.19 -9.50
CA CYS A 128 11.71 -1.30 -9.46
C CYS A 128 11.53 -0.71 -8.05
N LEU A 129 11.57 -1.54 -7.01
CA LEU A 129 11.48 -1.08 -5.63
C LEU A 129 12.65 -0.18 -5.24
N ALA A 130 13.88 -0.52 -5.62
CA ALA A 130 15.06 0.29 -5.33
C ALA A 130 14.96 1.70 -5.95
N LYS A 131 14.48 1.80 -7.20
CA LYS A 131 14.22 3.09 -7.87
C LYS A 131 13.10 3.89 -7.20
N LEU A 132 12.09 3.22 -6.66
CA LEU A 132 11.02 3.87 -5.91
C LEU A 132 11.53 4.38 -4.55
N HIS A 133 12.25 3.55 -3.79
CA HIS A 133 12.83 3.92 -2.49
C HIS A 133 13.81 5.09 -2.59
N SER A 134 14.56 5.21 -3.68
CA SER A 134 15.49 6.32 -3.88
C SER A 134 14.81 7.66 -4.17
N LYS A 135 13.53 7.66 -4.58
CA LYS A 135 12.76 8.87 -4.92
C LYS A 135 11.63 9.18 -3.93
N LEU A 136 10.98 8.17 -3.38
CA LEU A 136 9.85 8.29 -2.46
C LEU A 136 10.33 8.36 -1.00
N THR A 137 11.11 9.40 -0.71
CA THR A 137 11.51 9.74 0.65
C THR A 137 10.42 10.55 1.35
N ILE A 138 10.49 10.66 2.68
CA ILE A 138 9.56 11.48 3.47
C ILE A 138 9.47 12.95 3.00
N GLN A 139 10.53 13.47 2.37
CA GLN A 139 10.59 14.84 1.88
C GLN A 139 10.04 14.98 0.46
N ASP A 140 10.11 13.92 -0.33
CA ASP A 140 10.00 14.03 -1.79
C ASP A 140 8.80 13.33 -2.40
N PHE A 141 8.13 12.39 -1.71
CA PHE A 141 7.06 11.61 -2.34
C PHE A 141 5.92 12.49 -2.90
N LYS A 142 5.67 13.68 -2.31
CA LYS A 142 4.68 14.66 -2.78
C LYS A 142 5.05 15.36 -4.09
N HIS A 143 6.33 15.32 -4.44
CA HIS A 143 6.87 15.81 -5.71
C HIS A 143 6.96 14.69 -6.77
N TYR A 144 6.57 13.47 -6.43
CA TYR A 144 6.52 12.32 -7.33
C TYR A 144 5.15 11.61 -7.25
N PRO A 145 4.04 12.32 -7.51
CA PRO A 145 2.71 11.74 -7.29
C PRO A 145 2.44 10.52 -8.18
N SER A 146 3.01 10.49 -9.38
CA SER A 146 2.94 9.34 -10.29
C SER A 146 3.63 8.10 -9.72
N LEU A 147 4.80 8.26 -9.11
CA LEU A 147 5.54 7.14 -8.51
C LEU A 147 4.86 6.60 -7.25
N VAL A 148 4.13 7.45 -6.51
CA VAL A 148 3.26 6.99 -5.41
C VAL A 148 2.17 6.06 -5.95
N GLU A 149 1.53 6.40 -7.08
CA GLU A 149 0.55 5.51 -7.71
C GLU A 149 1.20 4.24 -8.26
N VAL A 150 2.39 4.34 -8.88
CA VAL A 150 3.14 3.16 -9.37
C VAL A 150 3.44 2.20 -8.22
N TYR A 151 3.89 2.71 -7.07
CA TYR A 151 4.08 1.91 -5.87
C TYR A 151 2.78 1.23 -5.45
N CYS A 152 1.65 1.96 -5.40
CA CYS A 152 0.35 1.39 -5.06
C CYS A 152 -0.04 0.25 -6.01
N LEU A 153 0.10 0.46 -7.33
CA LEU A 153 -0.21 -0.54 -8.35
C LEU A 153 0.68 -1.78 -8.24
N LEU A 154 1.97 -1.63 -7.92
CA LEU A 154 2.87 -2.76 -7.69
C LEU A 154 2.43 -3.58 -6.47
N ILE A 155 2.10 -2.92 -5.36
CA ILE A 155 1.68 -3.61 -4.14
C ILE A 155 0.31 -4.27 -4.30
N GLU A 156 -0.66 -3.61 -4.93
CA GLU A 156 -2.00 -4.16 -5.20
C GLU A 156 -1.94 -5.46 -6.02
N ASN A 157 -0.95 -5.60 -6.90
CA ASN A 157 -0.77 -6.76 -7.77
C ASN A 157 0.25 -7.78 -7.22
N LEU A 158 0.76 -7.60 -6.00
CA LEU A 158 1.83 -8.41 -5.44
C LEU A 158 1.54 -9.92 -5.47
N ALA A 159 0.29 -10.32 -5.18
CA ALA A 159 -0.13 -11.73 -5.20
C ALA A 159 -0.07 -12.37 -6.60
N ASN A 160 -0.11 -11.57 -7.66
CA ASN A 160 -0.03 -12.02 -9.05
C ASN A 160 1.42 -12.14 -9.53
N TYR A 161 2.37 -11.53 -8.83
CA TYR A 161 3.78 -11.53 -9.22
C TYR A 161 4.49 -12.81 -8.77
N LYS A 162 5.47 -13.23 -9.56
CA LYS A 162 6.29 -14.43 -9.29
C LYS A 162 7.59 -14.05 -8.59
N VAL A 163 7.45 -13.35 -7.47
CA VAL A 163 8.56 -12.80 -6.69
C VAL A 163 8.46 -13.21 -5.22
N LYS A 164 9.62 -13.34 -4.59
CA LYS A 164 9.75 -13.40 -3.13
C LYS A 164 10.01 -12.00 -2.62
N VAL A 165 9.31 -11.62 -1.57
CA VAL A 165 9.43 -10.30 -0.97
C VAL A 165 9.64 -10.42 0.52
N THR A 166 10.38 -9.48 1.06
CA THR A 166 10.57 -9.32 2.50
C THR A 166 9.83 -8.07 2.96
N PRO A 167 9.28 -8.05 4.19
CA PRO A 167 8.61 -6.87 4.72
C PRO A 167 9.47 -5.60 4.63
N SER A 168 10.79 -5.73 4.86
CA SER A 168 11.74 -4.63 4.78
C SER A 168 11.86 -3.99 3.40
N ALA A 169 11.65 -4.77 2.33
CA ALA A 169 11.70 -4.26 0.97
C ALA A 169 10.41 -3.56 0.55
N ILE A 170 9.25 -4.03 1.02
CA ILE A 170 7.95 -3.58 0.51
C ILE A 170 7.18 -2.64 1.43
N LEU A 171 7.39 -2.65 2.75
CA LEU A 171 6.63 -1.78 3.67
C LEU A 171 7.07 -0.32 3.74
N PRO A 172 8.36 0.07 3.57
CA PRO A 172 8.81 1.41 3.96
C PRO A 172 7.96 2.55 3.37
N ILE A 173 7.68 2.52 2.07
CA ILE A 173 6.86 3.56 1.40
C ILE A 173 5.43 3.55 1.93
N SER A 174 4.82 2.39 2.16
CA SER A 174 3.48 2.31 2.78
C SER A 174 3.42 2.99 4.14
N LEU A 175 4.43 2.78 4.98
CA LEU A 175 4.48 3.38 6.32
C LEU A 175 4.71 4.89 6.26
N LEU A 176 5.58 5.36 5.35
CA LEU A 176 5.75 6.80 5.09
C LEU A 176 4.44 7.47 4.68
N LEU A 177 3.65 6.81 3.82
CA LEU A 177 2.33 7.32 3.40
C LEU A 177 1.30 7.33 4.54
N ILE A 178 1.34 6.34 5.44
CA ILE A 178 0.45 6.29 6.63
C ILE A 178 0.74 7.43 7.59
N ASP A 179 2.02 7.76 7.77
CA ASP A 179 2.46 8.80 8.70
C ASP A 179 2.24 10.23 8.16
N ASP A 180 1.85 10.39 6.90
CA ASP A 180 1.57 11.69 6.31
C ASP A 180 0.28 12.33 6.87
N TYR A 181 0.25 13.67 6.86
CA TYR A 181 -0.94 14.42 7.27
C TYR A 181 -2.05 14.41 6.21
N ASN A 182 -1.73 14.21 4.93
CA ASN A 182 -2.73 14.18 3.87
C ASN A 182 -3.49 12.84 3.92
N LYS A 183 -4.81 12.95 4.08
CA LYS A 183 -5.72 11.81 4.11
C LYS A 183 -5.59 10.89 2.89
N ALA A 184 -5.46 11.43 1.69
CA ALA A 184 -5.39 10.63 0.47
C ALA A 184 -4.15 9.73 0.45
N TYR A 185 -3.00 10.25 0.91
CA TYR A 185 -1.78 9.45 1.06
C TYR A 185 -1.92 8.42 2.18
N LYS A 186 -2.50 8.81 3.33
CA LYS A 186 -2.77 7.88 4.43
C LYS A 186 -3.62 6.69 3.99
N LEU A 187 -4.68 6.93 3.23
CA LEU A 187 -5.54 5.88 2.68
C LEU A 187 -4.77 4.95 1.73
N LYS A 188 -3.92 5.49 0.85
CA LYS A 188 -3.05 4.68 -0.04
C LYS A 188 -2.07 3.82 0.77
N GLY A 189 -1.40 4.43 1.75
CA GLY A 189 -0.46 3.75 2.63
C GLY A 189 -1.11 2.60 3.38
N LEU A 190 -2.28 2.83 3.99
CA LEU A 190 -3.05 1.80 4.68
C LEU A 190 -3.52 0.68 3.74
N LYS A 191 -3.98 0.97 2.53
CA LYS A 191 -4.40 -0.06 1.56
C LYS A 191 -3.23 -0.96 1.19
N CYS A 192 -2.09 -0.35 0.87
CA CYS A 192 -0.87 -1.07 0.55
C CYS A 192 -0.38 -1.90 1.74
N CYS A 193 -0.39 -1.33 2.95
CA CYS A 193 -0.03 -2.03 4.19
C CYS A 193 -0.93 -3.25 4.41
N GLN A 194 -2.24 -3.11 4.24
CA GLN A 194 -3.19 -4.23 4.34
C GLN A 194 -2.88 -5.34 3.32
N THR A 195 -2.64 -4.99 2.06
CA THR A 195 -2.30 -5.96 1.00
C THR A 195 -1.00 -6.70 1.33
N ILE A 196 0.02 -5.98 1.81
CA ILE A 196 1.27 -6.58 2.25
C ILE A 196 1.04 -7.53 3.42
N LEU A 197 0.37 -7.10 4.48
CA LEU A 197 0.12 -7.93 5.67
C LEU A 197 -0.69 -9.20 5.33
N LYS A 198 -1.61 -9.14 4.36
CA LYS A 198 -2.33 -10.32 3.86
C LYS A 198 -1.43 -11.30 3.10
N ALA A 199 -0.47 -10.78 2.34
CA ALA A 199 0.45 -11.57 1.53
C ALA A 199 1.58 -12.22 2.33
N GLN A 200 1.84 -11.76 3.55
CA GLN A 200 2.93 -12.25 4.40
C GLN A 200 2.43 -13.23 5.47
N ALA A 201 3.34 -14.10 5.90
CA ALA A 201 3.18 -14.97 7.05
C ALA A 201 4.04 -14.47 8.22
N GLN A 202 3.72 -14.93 9.44
CA GLN A 202 4.48 -14.61 10.65
C GLN A 202 6.00 -14.87 10.48
N LYS A 203 6.37 -15.95 9.78
CA LYS A 203 7.78 -16.32 9.53
C LYS A 203 8.56 -15.24 8.77
N ASP A 204 7.89 -14.44 7.95
CA ASP A 204 8.53 -13.41 7.13
C ASP A 204 8.95 -12.18 7.98
N PHE A 205 8.44 -12.09 9.21
CA PHE A 205 8.74 -11.04 10.20
C PHE A 205 9.67 -11.50 11.33
N LEU A 206 10.14 -12.76 11.32
CA LEU A 206 11.01 -13.27 12.40
C LEU A 206 12.40 -12.63 12.40
N ASN A 207 12.87 -12.17 11.23
CA ASN A 207 14.19 -11.58 11.06
C ASN A 207 14.07 -10.05 11.09
N GLY A 208 14.15 -9.47 12.29
CA GLY A 208 14.12 -8.01 12.52
C GLY A 208 12.94 -7.57 13.37
N ASN A 209 12.73 -6.26 13.45
CA ASN A 209 11.69 -5.63 14.28
C ASN A 209 10.66 -4.85 13.46
N TYR A 210 10.45 -5.23 12.19
CA TYR A 210 9.50 -4.54 11.31
C TYR A 210 8.06 -4.58 11.84
N HIS A 211 7.69 -5.58 12.65
CA HIS A 211 6.39 -5.60 13.32
C HIS A 211 6.23 -4.44 14.32
N GLU A 212 7.29 -4.04 15.02
CA GLU A 212 7.28 -2.89 15.92
C GLU A 212 7.07 -1.59 15.14
N VAL A 213 7.75 -1.44 14.00
CA VAL A 213 7.62 -0.25 13.14
C VAL A 213 6.19 -0.12 12.62
N ILE A 214 5.58 -1.22 12.19
CA ILE A 214 4.16 -1.25 11.78
C ILE A 214 3.26 -0.88 12.96
N TYR A 215 3.48 -1.47 14.15
CA TYR A 215 2.70 -1.17 15.34
C TYR A 215 2.72 0.32 15.70
N ILE A 216 3.89 0.96 15.62
CA ILE A 216 4.06 2.39 15.89
C ILE A 216 3.28 3.22 14.86
N SER A 217 3.47 2.96 13.57
CA SER A 217 2.80 3.73 12.50
C SER A 217 1.27 3.57 12.54
N LEU A 218 0.76 2.34 12.64
CA LEU A 218 -0.69 2.09 12.79
C LEU A 218 -1.24 2.67 14.10
N GLY A 219 -0.48 2.57 15.20
CA GLY A 219 -0.85 3.16 16.48
C GLY A 219 -0.94 4.69 16.43
N ASN A 220 -0.05 5.35 15.70
CA ASN A 220 -0.09 6.80 15.51
C ASN A 220 -1.29 7.24 14.68
N ALA A 221 -1.68 6.44 13.67
CA ALA A 221 -2.81 6.69 12.79
C ALA A 221 -4.18 6.58 13.48
N LEU A 222 -4.29 5.96 14.67
CA LEU A 222 -5.54 5.85 15.44
C LEU A 222 -6.15 7.20 15.80
N ARG A 223 -5.32 8.23 15.93
CA ARG A 223 -5.74 9.60 16.25
C ARG A 223 -6.48 10.29 15.11
N GLU A 224 -6.40 9.74 13.89
CA GLU A 224 -7.07 10.30 12.72
C GLU A 224 -8.58 10.24 12.88
N LYS A 225 -9.26 11.39 12.74
CA LYS A 225 -10.71 11.50 12.96
C LYS A 225 -11.53 11.33 11.67
N ASP A 226 -11.01 10.60 10.69
CA ASP A 226 -11.70 10.26 9.44
C ASP A 226 -12.21 8.80 9.44
N LEU A 227 -13.46 8.60 8.98
CA LEU A 227 -14.11 7.30 8.99
C LEU A 227 -13.46 6.28 8.04
N ALA A 228 -13.06 6.71 6.84
CA ALA A 228 -12.45 5.82 5.85
C ALA A 228 -11.07 5.37 6.34
N VAL A 229 -10.29 6.29 6.91
CA VAL A 229 -9.01 5.95 7.55
C VAL A 229 -9.23 4.99 8.72
N THR A 230 -10.20 5.28 9.59
CA THR A 230 -10.50 4.43 10.76
C THR A 230 -10.85 3.00 10.35
N LYS A 231 -11.77 2.81 9.39
CA LYS A 231 -12.17 1.48 8.93
C LYS A 231 -10.98 0.68 8.41
N LEU A 232 -10.19 1.29 7.53
CA LEU A 232 -9.05 0.62 6.91
C LEU A 232 -7.91 0.35 7.90
N LEU A 233 -7.68 1.26 8.84
CA LEU A 233 -6.72 1.09 9.93
C LEU A 233 -7.11 -0.09 10.83
N LEU A 234 -8.38 -0.20 11.22
CA LEU A 234 -8.88 -1.32 12.01
C LEU A 234 -8.71 -2.65 11.27
N GLU A 235 -8.92 -2.66 9.95
CA GLU A 235 -8.62 -3.84 9.13
C GLU A 235 -7.12 -4.15 9.07
N CYS A 236 -6.25 -3.14 9.01
CA CYS A 236 -4.79 -3.35 9.09
C CYS A 236 -4.40 -3.97 10.43
N PHE A 237 -5.00 -3.55 11.55
CA PHE A 237 -4.77 -4.20 12.85
C PHE A 237 -5.19 -5.67 12.84
N MET A 238 -6.31 -6.01 12.19
CA MET A 238 -6.74 -7.41 12.06
C MET A 238 -5.69 -8.28 11.37
N GLU A 239 -5.12 -7.79 10.27
CA GLU A 239 -4.07 -8.51 9.55
C GLU A 239 -2.74 -8.51 10.31
N PHE A 240 -2.40 -7.38 10.95
CA PHE A 240 -1.21 -7.24 11.76
C PHE A 240 -1.15 -8.27 12.90
N MET A 241 -2.27 -8.56 13.56
CA MET A 241 -2.33 -9.57 14.62
C MET A 241 -1.97 -10.99 14.14
N ARG A 242 -2.09 -11.28 12.85
CA ARG A 242 -1.73 -12.59 12.28
C ARG A 242 -0.22 -12.76 12.16
N ILE A 243 0.52 -11.67 12.03
CA ILE A 243 1.98 -11.69 11.82
C ILE A 243 2.79 -11.50 13.10
N LEU A 244 2.15 -11.13 14.22
CA LEU A 244 2.84 -10.88 15.50
C LEU A 244 3.62 -12.11 15.98
N PRO A 245 4.87 -11.96 16.45
CA PRO A 245 5.63 -13.04 17.08
C PRO A 245 4.88 -13.64 18.27
N ALA A 246 4.92 -14.96 18.43
CA ALA A 246 4.16 -15.65 19.47
C ALA A 246 4.49 -15.17 20.90
N THR A 247 5.74 -14.77 21.14
CA THR A 247 6.25 -14.27 22.42
C THR A 247 5.68 -12.92 22.82
N GLU A 248 5.35 -12.06 21.86
CA GLU A 248 4.89 -10.67 22.09
C GLU A 248 3.39 -10.50 21.81
N LYS A 249 2.79 -11.46 21.10
CA LYS A 249 1.43 -11.35 20.54
C LYS A 249 0.39 -10.95 21.57
N VAL A 250 0.38 -11.56 22.76
CA VAL A 250 -0.62 -11.27 23.79
C VAL A 250 -0.50 -9.82 24.26
N ASP A 251 0.70 -9.37 24.61
CA ASP A 251 0.93 -8.02 25.13
C ASP A 251 0.70 -6.95 24.04
N THR A 252 1.15 -7.19 22.80
CA THR A 252 0.89 -6.27 21.70
C THR A 252 -0.61 -6.17 21.40
N MET A 253 -1.35 -7.29 21.38
CA MET A 253 -2.80 -7.28 21.20
C MET A 253 -3.50 -6.55 22.36
N ASP A 254 -3.11 -6.79 23.61
CA ASP A 254 -3.64 -6.07 24.78
C ASP A 254 -3.42 -4.55 24.66
N ASN A 255 -2.26 -4.13 24.14
CA ASN A 255 -1.96 -2.71 23.91
C ASN A 255 -2.76 -2.12 22.74
N ILE A 256 -2.97 -2.86 21.65
CA ILE A 256 -3.88 -2.45 20.57
C ILE A 256 -5.29 -2.27 21.12
N PHE A 257 -5.77 -3.23 21.91
CA PHE A 257 -7.10 -3.19 22.50
C PHE A 257 -7.28 -1.97 23.41
N LEU A 258 -6.30 -1.70 24.29
CA LEU A 258 -6.32 -0.52 25.14
C LEU A 258 -6.41 0.77 24.32
N LYS A 259 -5.54 0.96 23.32
CA LYS A 259 -5.54 2.16 22.47
C LYS A 259 -6.88 2.35 21.74
N VAL A 260 -7.47 1.26 21.24
CA VAL A 260 -8.79 1.31 20.59
C VAL A 260 -9.87 1.73 21.60
N LEU A 261 -9.89 1.18 22.81
CA LEU A 261 -10.84 1.58 23.85
C LEU A 261 -10.63 3.04 24.30
N GLU A 262 -9.40 3.55 24.26
CA GLU A 262 -9.10 4.96 24.54
C GLU A 262 -9.67 5.88 23.48
N GLU A 263 -9.50 5.56 22.20
CA GLU A 263 -10.12 6.31 21.10
C GLU A 263 -11.66 6.24 21.16
N MET A 264 -12.23 5.06 21.40
CA MET A 264 -13.69 4.89 21.52
C MET A 264 -14.31 5.74 22.64
N ALA A 265 -13.62 5.88 23.77
CA ALA A 265 -14.11 6.65 24.91
C ALA A 265 -14.23 8.15 24.62
N THR A 266 -13.38 8.68 23.74
CA THR A 266 -13.41 10.10 23.34
C THR A 266 -14.10 10.34 22.01
N GLU A 267 -14.57 9.28 21.36
CA GLU A 267 -15.18 9.37 20.05
C GLU A 267 -16.56 10.03 20.14
N ALA A 268 -16.84 11.00 19.28
CA ALA A 268 -18.16 11.62 19.17
C ALA A 268 -18.85 11.26 17.85
N ASN A 269 -18.08 10.93 16.80
CA ASN A 269 -18.64 10.57 15.51
C ASN A 269 -19.29 9.18 15.57
N PHE A 270 -20.59 9.16 15.31
CA PHE A 270 -21.42 7.98 15.38
C PHE A 270 -20.95 6.83 14.47
N ASP A 271 -20.66 7.12 13.19
CA ASP A 271 -20.22 6.11 12.23
C ASP A 271 -18.87 5.49 12.61
N ARG A 272 -17.98 6.28 13.21
CA ARG A 272 -16.70 5.80 13.71
C ARG A 272 -16.87 4.91 14.93
N LYS A 273 -17.79 5.24 15.85
CA LYS A 273 -18.15 4.32 16.94
C LYS A 273 -18.64 2.99 16.41
N LEU A 274 -19.54 2.98 15.43
CA LEU A 274 -19.99 1.75 14.80
C LEU A 274 -18.84 0.94 14.20
N ALA A 275 -17.88 1.59 13.55
CA ALA A 275 -16.70 0.93 13.02
C ALA A 275 -15.84 0.28 14.14
N TYR A 276 -15.65 0.97 15.26
CA TYR A 276 -14.93 0.42 16.41
C TYR A 276 -15.68 -0.75 17.05
N PHE A 277 -16.99 -0.67 17.25
CA PHE A 277 -17.78 -1.79 17.77
C PHE A 277 -17.72 -3.01 16.84
N ALA A 278 -17.84 -2.82 15.53
CA ALA A 278 -17.66 -3.89 14.55
C ALA A 278 -16.25 -4.51 14.60
N PHE A 279 -15.22 -3.71 14.87
CA PHE A 279 -13.87 -4.22 15.13
C PHE A 279 -13.80 -5.02 16.42
N LEU A 280 -14.39 -4.56 17.53
CA LEU A 280 -14.41 -5.28 18.80
C LEU A 280 -15.03 -6.68 18.66
N GLN A 281 -16.10 -6.80 17.88
CA GLN A 281 -16.76 -8.07 17.59
C GLN A 281 -15.83 -9.09 16.91
N LYS A 282 -14.88 -8.63 16.09
CA LYS A 282 -13.88 -9.48 15.43
C LYS A 282 -12.64 -9.70 16.30
N PHE A 283 -12.24 -8.68 17.05
CA PHE A 283 -11.05 -8.70 17.89
C PHE A 283 -11.21 -9.61 19.12
N ILE A 284 -12.33 -9.48 19.84
CA ILE A 284 -12.57 -10.21 21.09
C ILE A 284 -12.46 -11.74 20.92
N PRO A 285 -13.05 -12.36 19.88
CA PRO A 285 -12.87 -13.80 19.64
C PRO A 285 -11.42 -14.22 19.37
N ILE A 286 -10.58 -13.35 18.80
CA ILE A 286 -9.18 -13.65 18.50
C ILE A 286 -8.31 -13.52 19.75
N HIS A 287 -8.53 -12.49 20.56
CA HIS A 287 -7.76 -12.25 21.78
C HIS A 287 -8.26 -13.07 22.98
N GLY A 288 -9.54 -13.43 22.96
CA GLY A 288 -10.19 -14.32 23.91
C GLY A 288 -10.22 -13.75 25.33
N ILE A 289 -9.93 -14.63 26.30
CA ILE A 289 -9.99 -14.34 27.73
C ILE A 289 -9.08 -13.19 28.18
N ASN A 290 -8.03 -12.88 27.41
CA ASN A 290 -7.08 -11.82 27.74
C ASN A 290 -7.74 -10.43 27.77
N CYS A 291 -8.81 -10.22 26.97
CA CYS A 291 -9.64 -9.01 27.02
C CYS A 291 -10.17 -8.68 28.42
N VAL A 292 -10.26 -9.67 29.33
CA VAL A 292 -10.76 -9.47 30.69
C VAL A 292 -9.92 -8.47 31.49
N LYS A 293 -8.62 -8.31 31.16
CA LYS A 293 -7.73 -7.30 31.77
C LYS A 293 -8.28 -5.89 31.62
N ARG A 294 -9.04 -5.62 30.55
CA ARG A 294 -9.62 -4.32 30.22
C ARG A 294 -11.15 -4.29 30.35
N LYS A 295 -11.77 -5.30 30.97
CA LYS A 295 -13.24 -5.45 31.06
C LYS A 295 -13.94 -4.19 31.58
N ARG A 296 -13.41 -3.55 32.63
CA ARG A 296 -14.03 -2.38 33.24
C ARG A 296 -14.20 -1.24 32.24
N ARG A 297 -13.17 -0.98 31.42
CA ARG A 297 -13.20 0.06 30.39
C ARG A 297 -14.13 -0.31 29.24
N LEU A 298 -14.09 -1.57 28.80
CA LEU A 298 -15.02 -2.09 27.79
C LEU A 298 -16.48 -1.91 28.20
N PHE A 299 -16.84 -2.29 29.43
CA PHE A 299 -18.21 -2.14 29.93
C PHE A 299 -18.62 -0.68 30.08
N ALA A 300 -17.73 0.19 30.57
CA ALA A 300 -18.00 1.62 30.64
C ALA A 300 -18.37 2.19 29.26
N ILE A 301 -17.57 1.87 28.23
CA ILE A 301 -17.84 2.29 26.85
C ILE A 301 -19.17 1.74 26.35
N ILE A 302 -19.51 0.47 26.63
CA ILE A 302 -20.81 -0.07 26.21
C ILE A 302 -21.95 0.71 26.87
N VAL A 303 -21.89 0.92 28.19
CA VAL A 303 -22.92 1.62 28.96
C VAL A 303 -23.09 3.07 28.50
N GLU A 304 -21.99 3.80 28.32
CA GLU A 304 -21.99 5.19 27.82
C GLU A 304 -22.58 5.33 26.41
N ASN A 305 -22.68 4.25 25.65
CA ASN A 305 -23.20 4.23 24.29
C ASN A 305 -24.58 3.56 24.15
N ILE A 306 -25.21 3.14 25.26
CA ILE A 306 -26.56 2.54 25.24
C ILE A 306 -27.57 3.50 24.64
N ASP A 307 -27.49 4.79 24.98
CA ASP A 307 -28.43 5.81 24.50
C ASP A 307 -28.36 6.00 22.97
N MET A 308 -27.26 5.58 22.33
CA MET A 308 -27.11 5.63 20.88
C MET A 308 -27.82 4.48 20.15
N CYS A 309 -28.32 3.46 20.88
CA CYS A 309 -29.01 2.30 20.33
C CYS A 309 -30.47 2.62 19.94
N THR A 310 -30.66 3.66 19.13
CA THR A 310 -31.98 4.24 18.81
C THR A 310 -32.78 3.45 17.78
N ASN A 311 -32.15 2.53 17.05
CA ASN A 311 -32.82 1.63 16.12
C ASN A 311 -32.23 0.21 16.15
N GLN A 312 -32.96 -0.74 15.55
CA GLN A 312 -32.63 -2.17 15.58
C GLN A 312 -31.25 -2.50 14.99
N PRO A 313 -30.86 -2.02 13.78
CA PRO A 313 -29.51 -2.25 13.25
C PRO A 313 -28.38 -1.75 14.15
N ILE A 314 -28.53 -0.55 14.73
CA ILE A 314 -27.50 0.04 15.60
C ILE A 314 -27.38 -0.74 16.90
N ARG A 315 -28.52 -1.00 17.56
CA ARG A 315 -28.58 -1.82 18.77
C ARG A 315 -27.94 -3.19 18.55
N LYS A 316 -28.24 -3.81 17.41
CA LYS A 316 -27.66 -5.11 17.05
C LYS A 316 -26.13 -5.07 17.07
N VAL A 317 -25.52 -4.08 16.44
CA VAL A 317 -24.05 -3.96 16.39
C VAL A 317 -23.47 -3.54 17.74
N MET A 318 -23.93 -2.43 18.32
CA MET A 318 -23.29 -1.84 19.50
C MET A 318 -23.56 -2.63 20.79
N LEU A 319 -24.72 -3.30 20.88
CA LEU A 319 -25.15 -3.99 22.09
C LEU A 319 -25.24 -5.50 21.89
N ASP A 320 -26.15 -5.98 21.04
CA ASP A 320 -26.50 -7.41 21.02
C ASP A 320 -25.31 -8.29 20.58
N ASP A 321 -24.70 -7.97 19.43
CA ASP A 321 -23.55 -8.69 18.88
C ASP A 321 -22.29 -8.50 19.76
N THR A 322 -22.10 -7.31 20.33
CA THR A 322 -20.97 -7.01 21.22
C THR A 322 -21.07 -7.77 22.54
N LEU A 323 -22.22 -7.77 23.20
CA LEU A 323 -22.45 -8.55 24.43
C LEU A 323 -22.36 -10.06 24.16
N LYS A 324 -22.84 -10.51 23.00
CA LYS A 324 -22.73 -11.91 22.58
C LYS A 324 -21.27 -12.36 22.50
N VAL A 325 -20.36 -11.58 21.91
CA VAL A 325 -18.94 -11.97 21.87
C VAL A 325 -18.29 -11.92 23.25
N ILE A 326 -18.68 -10.96 24.11
CA ILE A 326 -18.15 -10.86 25.47
C ILE A 326 -18.55 -12.09 26.31
N TYR A 327 -19.81 -12.52 26.20
CA TYR A 327 -20.33 -13.68 26.91
C TYR A 327 -19.63 -14.98 26.47
N HIS A 328 -19.56 -15.24 25.15
CA HIS A 328 -18.96 -16.47 24.64
C HIS A 328 -17.46 -16.59 24.91
N ASN A 329 -16.75 -15.47 25.12
CA ASN A 329 -15.32 -15.46 25.43
C ASN A 329 -15.03 -15.37 26.94
N ASN A 330 -16.02 -15.69 27.80
CA ASN A 330 -15.91 -15.76 29.26
C ASN A 330 -15.41 -14.47 29.94
N ILE A 331 -15.57 -13.31 29.29
CA ILE A 331 -15.14 -12.02 29.85
C ILE A 331 -16.02 -11.61 31.05
N ILE A 332 -17.28 -12.06 31.07
CA ILE A 332 -18.26 -11.78 32.15
C ILE A 332 -18.09 -12.72 33.36
N ILE A 333 -17.62 -13.96 33.16
CA ILE A 333 -17.68 -15.01 34.21
C ILE A 333 -16.59 -14.81 35.28
N LEU A 334 -15.52 -14.06 34.98
CA LEU A 334 -14.45 -13.75 35.95
C LEU A 334 -14.80 -12.59 36.91
N ILE A 335 -16.09 -12.43 37.26
CA ILE A 335 -16.60 -11.50 38.27
C ILE A 335 -17.02 -12.31 39.51
N GLY A 336 -16.18 -13.27 39.90
CA GLY A 336 -16.20 -13.90 41.21
C GLY A 336 -15.21 -13.22 42.13
#